data_AF-A0A968K6T4-F1
#
_entry.id   AF-A0A968K6T4-F1
#
_cell.length_a   1.000
_cell.length_b   1.000
_cell.length_c   1.000
_cell.angle_alpha   90.00
_cell.angle_beta   90.00
_cell.angle_gamma   90.00
#
_symmetry.space_group_name_H-M   'P 1'
#
loop_
_entity.id
_entity.type
_entity.pdbx_description
1 polymer ?
#
loop_
_entity_poly.entity_id
_entity_poly.type
_entity_poly.pdbx_seq_one_letter_code
_entity_poly.pdbx_strand_id
1 'polypeptide(L)' 'PALDEAFKYDLKVIAELGIKGRELECAVLGNDDPKASGIGEIIPADGFYSYDAKYVNEDGAAL' A
#
# COMPACT_ATOMS: atom_id res chain seq x y z
N PRO A 1 -0.33 22.13 0.52
CA PRO A 1 -0.94 21.09 -0.36
C PRO A 1 -0.10 19.81 -0.37
N ALA A 2 -0.50 18.75 -1.09
CA ALA A 2 0.09 17.39 -1.00
C ALA A 2 1.64 17.33 -0.98
N LEU A 3 2.33 18.20 -1.73
CA LEU A 3 3.80 18.31 -1.67
C LEU A 3 4.31 18.82 -0.32
N ASP A 4 3.72 19.88 0.25
CA ASP A 4 4.11 20.40 1.56
C ASP A 4 3.89 19.37 2.67
N GLU A 5 2.86 18.52 2.53
CA GLU A 5 2.62 17.42 3.46
C GLU A 5 3.71 16.35 3.32
N ALA A 6 4.01 15.92 2.10
CA ALA A 6 5.06 14.92 1.83
C ALA A 6 6.45 15.39 2.31
N PHE A 7 6.78 16.67 2.11
CA PHE A 7 8.06 17.24 2.55
C PHE A 7 8.20 17.37 4.08
N LYS A 8 7.16 17.10 4.88
CA LYS A 8 7.30 16.92 6.33
C LYS A 8 8.00 15.60 6.69
N TYR A 9 7.98 14.61 5.79
CA TYR A 9 8.46 13.25 6.06
C TYR A 9 9.79 12.91 5.36
N ASP A 10 10.11 13.55 4.23
CA ASP A 10 11.38 13.37 3.51
C ASP A 10 11.76 14.64 2.72
N LEU A 11 13.04 14.80 2.39
CA LEU A 11 13.55 15.86 1.52
C LEU A 11 13.37 15.56 0.02
N LYS A 12 13.01 14.32 -0.32
CA LYS A 12 12.75 13.88 -1.70
C LYS A 12 11.35 13.30 -1.81
N VAL A 13 10.60 13.74 -2.82
CA VAL A 13 9.24 13.25 -3.11
C VAL A 13 9.20 12.61 -4.49
N ILE A 14 8.42 11.53 -4.62
CA ILE A 14 8.12 10.87 -5.90
C ILE A 14 6.66 11.19 -6.26
N ALA A 15 6.44 11.55 -7.52
CA ALA A 15 5.09 11.72 -8.07
C ALA A 15 4.87 10.65 -9.13
N GLU A 16 3.85 9.82 -8.93
CA GLU A 16 3.50 8.70 -9.81
C GLU A 16 2.15 8.93 -10.47
N LEU A 17 1.93 8.27 -11.61
CA LEU A 17 0.63 8.26 -12.26
C LEU A 17 -0.35 7.44 -11.41
N GLY A 18 -1.44 8.05 -10.95
CA GLY A 18 -2.49 7.31 -10.25
C GLY A 18 -3.18 6.30 -11.17
N ILE A 19 -3.13 5.01 -10.81
CA ILE A 19 -3.77 3.92 -11.53
C ILE A 19 -5.00 3.44 -10.76
N LYS A 20 -6.13 3.32 -11.45
CA LYS A 20 -7.32 2.61 -10.93
C LYS A 20 -7.16 1.13 -11.25
N GLY A 21 -6.58 0.38 -10.31
CA GLY A 21 -6.22 -1.02 -10.49
C GLY A 21 -6.54 -1.87 -9.28
N ARG A 22 -6.19 -3.16 -9.37
CA ARG A 22 -6.22 -4.11 -8.26
C ARG A 22 -4.86 -4.10 -7.55
N GLU A 23 -4.87 -4.10 -6.23
CA GLU A 23 -3.64 -4.19 -5.43
C GLU A 23 -3.43 -5.65 -5.02
N LEU A 24 -2.31 -6.23 -5.45
CA LEU A 24 -1.95 -7.61 -5.16
C LEU A 24 -0.65 -7.63 -4.34
N GLU A 25 -0.60 -8.47 -3.31
CA GLU A 25 0.56 -8.60 -2.42
C GLU A 25 1.10 -10.04 -2.38
N CYS A 26 2.40 -10.14 -2.12
CA CYS A 26 3.11 -11.42 -1.99
C CYS A 26 4.30 -11.23 -1.05
N ALA A 27 4.35 -12.01 0.03
CA ALA A 27 5.47 -12.02 0.95
C ALA A 27 6.60 -12.91 0.42
N VAL A 28 7.84 -12.54 0.70
CA VAL A 28 9.02 -13.35 0.38
C VAL A 28 9.84 -13.54 1.66
N LEU A 29 10.26 -14.78 1.93
CA LEU A 29 11.07 -15.11 3.10
C LEU A 29 12.24 -16.04 2.75
N GLY A 30 13.43 -15.70 3.24
CA GLY A 30 14.67 -16.43 3.02
C GLY A 30 15.77 -15.51 2.49
N ASN A 31 17.01 -15.74 2.91
CA ASN A 31 18.16 -14.92 2.49
C ASN A 31 18.73 -15.43 1.15
N ASP A 32 19.39 -16.59 1.18
CA ASP A 32 20.05 -17.19 0.02
C ASP A 32 19.11 -18.06 -0.84
N ASP A 33 18.02 -18.56 -0.23
CA ASP A 33 16.96 -19.33 -0.88
C ASP A 33 15.59 -18.70 -0.55
N PRO A 34 15.22 -17.59 -1.22
CA PRO A 34 13.97 -16.89 -0.94
C PRO A 34 12.76 -17.66 -1.46
N LYS A 35 11.71 -17.75 -0.63
CA LYS A 35 10.44 -18.40 -0.96
C LYS A 35 9.31 -17.38 -0.94
N ALA A 36 8.56 -17.32 -2.04
CA ALA A 36 7.36 -16.51 -2.15
C ALA A 36 6.15 -17.20 -1.51
N SER A 37 5.27 -16.42 -0.88
CA SER A 37 3.95 -16.87 -0.42
C SER A 37 2.96 -17.00 -1.58
N GLY A 38 1.72 -17.40 -1.27
CA GLY A 38 0.60 -17.15 -2.17
C GLY A 38 0.35 -15.66 -2.40
N ILE A 39 -0.48 -15.34 -3.39
CA ILE A 39 -0.91 -13.97 -3.69
C ILE A 39 -2.15 -13.64 -2.86
N GLY A 40 -2.13 -12.48 -2.20
CA GLY A 40 -3.30 -11.84 -1.60
C GLY A 40 -3.77 -10.67 -2.46
N GLU A 41 -5.07 -10.32 -2.40
CA GLU A 41 -5.62 -9.12 -3.03
C GLU A 41 -6.18 -8.21 -1.94
N ILE A 42 -5.82 -6.93 -2.01
CA ILE A 42 -6.33 -5.92 -1.09
C ILE A 42 -7.49 -5.20 -1.78
N ILE A 43 -8.63 -5.14 -1.10
CA ILE A 43 -9.84 -4.44 -1.58
C ILE A 43 -10.14 -3.28 -0.62
N PRO A 44 -9.63 -2.06 -0.89
CA PRO A 44 -9.88 -0.88 -0.04
C PRO A 44 -11.31 -0.37 -0.19
N ALA A 45 -11.92 0.06 0.92
CA ALA A 45 -13.29 0.59 0.90
C ALA A 45 -13.42 1.94 0.17
N ASP A 46 -12.37 2.77 0.19
CA ASP A 46 -12.35 4.14 -0.33
C ASP A 46 -11.40 4.34 -1.53
N GLY A 47 -11.06 3.26 -2.23
CA GLY A 47 -10.33 3.30 -3.50
C GLY A 47 -8.83 3.63 -3.39
N PHE A 48 -8.31 3.84 -2.19
CA PHE A 48 -6.88 3.92 -1.91
C PHE A 48 -6.58 3.27 -0.57
N TYR A 49 -5.55 2.43 -0.49
CA TYR A 49 -5.21 1.75 0.75
C TYR A 49 -4.46 2.65 1.75
N SER A 50 -5.19 3.62 2.30
CA SER A 50 -4.73 4.67 3.21
C SER A 50 -4.38 4.15 4.60
N TYR A 51 -3.79 4.99 5.46
CA TYR A 51 -3.56 4.63 6.86
C TYR A 51 -4.86 4.32 7.62
N ASP A 52 -5.91 5.10 7.34
CA ASP A 52 -7.23 4.90 7.95
C ASP A 52 -7.82 3.55 7.55
N ALA A 53 -7.78 3.23 6.26
CA ALA A 53 -8.22 1.94 5.71
C ALA A 53 -7.43 0.74 6.25
N LYS A 54 -6.16 0.94 6.62
CA LYS A 54 -5.30 -0.12 7.17
C LYS A 54 -5.56 -0.42 8.64
N TYR A 55 -5.82 0.60 9.45
CA TYR A 55 -5.64 0.49 10.91
C TYR A 55 -6.72 1.17 11.77
N VAL A 56 -7.58 1.99 11.19
CA VAL A 56 -8.55 2.79 11.95
C VAL A 56 -9.97 2.29 11.69
N ASN A 57 -10.32 2.10 10.42
CA ASN A 57 -11.62 1.58 10.04
C ASN A 57 -11.59 0.04 10.00
N GLU A 58 -12.38 -0.62 10.83
CA GLU A 58 -12.49 -2.08 10.85
C GLU A 58 -12.99 -2.64 9.50
N ASP A 59 -13.82 -1.87 8.79
CA ASP A 59 -14.31 -2.18 7.44
C ASP A 59 -13.47 -1.49 6.35
N GLY A 60 -12.25 -1.04 6.67
CA GLY A 60 -11.40 -0.22 5.81
C GLY A 60 -10.83 -0.95 4.59
N ALA A 61 -10.61 -2.27 4.71
CA ALA A 61 -10.22 -3.12 3.60
C ALA A 61 -10.57 -4.59 3.84
N ALA A 62 -10.82 -5.32 2.75
CA ALA A 62 -10.94 -6.78 2.75
C ALA A 62 -9.71 -7.45 2.10
N LEU A 63 -9.52 -8.74 2.42
CA LEU A 63 -8.45 -9.62 1.94
C LEU A 63 -9.00 -10.84 1.18
#